data_AF-A0A328ST28-F1
#
_entry.id   AF-A0A328ST28-F1
#
_cell.length_a   1.000
_cell.length_b   1.000
_cell.length_c   1.000
_cell.angle_alpha   90.00
_cell.angle_beta   90.00
_cell.angle_gamma   90.00
#
_symmetry.space_group_name_H-M   'P 1'
#
loop_
_entity.id
_entity.type
_entity.pdbx_description
1 polymer ?
#
loop_
_entity_poly.entity_id
_entity_poly.type
_entity_poly.pdbx_seq_one_letter_code
_entity_poly.pdbx_strand_id
1 'polypeptide(L)'
;MKITFRKVVRDYIELSRYVALGSLDGILTVLSISLTAAIMGISGGGSVNPMAVGLTGLSGGIAIALSNGFGSYVGEHAEEGKIIRDLESQMILKERKLDDTVIHEQAKYRVFMSMLTHGSASFLGSFIPSIPF
;
A
#
# COMPACT_ATOMS: atom_id res chain seq x y z
N MET A 1 10.81 2.18 -22.38
CA MET A 1 11.62 1.43 -21.37
C MET A 1 11.18 -0.05 -21.38
N LYS A 2 12.06 -1.04 -21.59
CA LYS A 2 11.66 -2.47 -21.53
C LYS A 2 11.50 -2.90 -20.07
N ILE A 3 10.27 -2.91 -19.57
CA ILE A 3 9.92 -3.43 -18.24
C ILE A 3 10.20 -4.94 -18.27
N THR A 4 11.18 -5.38 -17.48
CA THR A 4 11.56 -6.79 -17.36
C THR A 4 11.16 -7.28 -15.97
N PHE A 5 10.64 -8.50 -15.84
CA PHE A 5 10.17 -9.07 -14.57
C PHE A 5 11.20 -8.97 -13.43
N ARG A 6 12.49 -9.19 -13.75
CA ARG A 6 13.61 -9.00 -12.80
C ARG A 6 13.73 -7.57 -12.25
N LYS A 7 13.38 -6.56 -13.04
CA LYS A 7 13.44 -5.16 -12.64
C LYS A 7 12.30 -4.84 -11.67
N VAL A 8 11.09 -5.32 -11.97
CA VAL A 8 9.93 -5.22 -11.08
C VAL A 8 10.22 -5.85 -9.72
N VAL A 9 10.76 -7.08 -9.68
CA VAL A 9 11.08 -7.75 -8.41
C VAL A 9 12.17 -7.00 -7.63
N ARG A 10 13.17 -6.44 -8.31
CA ARG A 10 14.22 -5.64 -7.66
C ARG A 10 13.65 -4.36 -7.07
N ASP A 11 12.86 -3.62 -7.84
CA ASP A 11 12.23 -2.38 -7.40
C ASP A 11 11.28 -2.66 -6.21
N TYR A 12 10.58 -3.80 -6.23
CA TYR A 12 9.73 -4.28 -5.13
C TYR A 12 10.52 -4.54 -3.84
N ILE A 13 11.74 -5.09 -3.94
CA ILE A 13 12.64 -5.33 -2.81
C ILE A 13 13.29 -4.03 -2.32
N GLU A 14 13.62 -3.09 -3.22
CA GLU A 14 14.08 -1.75 -2.84
C GLU A 14 13.01 -0.99 -2.06
N LEU A 15 11.73 -1.24 -2.37
CA LEU A 15 10.55 -0.77 -1.63
C LEU A 15 10.19 -1.67 -0.41
N SER A 16 11.12 -2.50 0.08
CA SER A 16 10.92 -3.42 1.21
C SER A 16 10.30 -2.77 2.46
N ARG A 17 10.56 -1.48 2.70
CA ARG A 17 9.91 -0.73 3.78
C ARG A 17 8.39 -0.75 3.65
N TYR A 18 7.86 -0.50 2.45
CA TYR A 18 6.43 -0.49 2.18
C TYR A 18 5.82 -1.89 2.21
N VAL A 19 6.60 -2.91 1.87
CA VAL A 19 6.17 -4.31 2.02
C VAL A 19 6.05 -4.67 3.50
N ALA A 20 7.06 -4.36 4.30
CA ALA A 20 7.05 -4.64 5.74
C ALA A 20 5.94 -3.87 6.47
N LEU A 21 5.91 -2.54 6.31
CA LEU A 21 4.88 -1.69 6.93
C LEU A 21 3.47 -2.06 6.44
N GLY A 22 3.31 -2.21 5.13
CA GLY A 22 2.02 -2.57 4.55
C GLY A 22 1.50 -3.90 5.10
N SER A 23 2.34 -4.93 5.14
CA SER A 23 1.94 -6.24 5.68
C SER A 23 1.57 -6.17 7.17
N LEU A 24 2.31 -5.40 7.97
CA LEU A 24 2.01 -5.18 9.39
C LEU A 24 0.65 -4.50 9.56
N ASP A 25 0.36 -3.45 8.79
CA ASP A 25 -0.91 -2.74 8.83
C ASP A 25 -2.08 -3.68 8.49
N GLY A 26 -1.91 -4.51 7.45
CA GLY A 26 -2.88 -5.52 7.05
C GLY A 26 -3.15 -6.55 8.16
N ILE A 27 -2.07 -7.10 8.74
CA ILE A 27 -2.16 -8.09 9.82
C ILE A 27 -2.85 -7.50 11.05
N LEU A 28 -2.37 -6.35 11.53
CA LEU A 28 -2.86 -5.73 12.77
C LEU A 28 -4.32 -5.26 12.63
N THR A 29 -4.69 -4.72 11.48
CA THR A 29 -6.07 -4.26 11.25
C THR A 29 -7.05 -5.43 11.23
N VAL A 30 -6.76 -6.50 10.48
CA VAL A 30 -7.66 -7.66 10.39
C VAL A 30 -7.70 -8.45 11.68
N LEU A 31 -6.56 -8.61 12.38
CA LEU A 31 -6.56 -9.21 13.72
C LEU A 31 -7.46 -8.42 14.67
N SER A 32 -7.35 -7.09 14.68
CA SER A 32 -8.14 -6.25 15.59
C SER A 32 -9.63 -6.39 15.31
N ILE A 33 -10.04 -6.28 14.05
CA ILE A 33 -11.46 -6.41 13.65
C ILE A 33 -11.98 -7.80 13.97
N SER A 34 -11.23 -8.85 13.62
CA SER A 34 -11.66 -10.24 13.82
C SER A 34 -11.75 -10.59 15.31
N LEU A 35 -10.81 -10.12 16.12
CA LEU A 35 -10.81 -10.30 17.57
C LEU A 35 -11.99 -9.59 18.21
N THR A 36 -12.25 -8.33 17.83
CA THR A 36 -13.44 -7.59 18.31
C THR A 36 -14.73 -8.30 17.94
N ALA A 37 -14.88 -8.74 16.70
CA ALA A 37 -16.08 -9.45 16.24
C ALA A 37 -16.28 -10.78 17.00
N ALA A 38 -15.20 -11.54 17.23
CA ALA A 38 -15.25 -12.78 18.00
C ALA A 38 -15.65 -12.53 19.47
N ILE A 39 -15.04 -11.54 20.14
CA ILE A 39 -15.34 -11.22 21.54
C ILE A 39 -16.79 -10.75 21.70
N MET A 40 -17.27 -9.89 20.79
CA MET A 40 -18.66 -9.40 20.80
C MET A 40 -19.67 -10.53 20.61
N GLY A 41 -19.37 -11.50 19.75
CA GLY A 41 -20.24 -12.65 19.56
C GLY A 41 -20.33 -13.54 20.81
N ILE A 42 -19.22 -13.74 21.52
CA ILE A 42 -19.18 -14.52 22.78
C ILE A 42 -19.92 -13.78 23.91
N SER A 43 -19.67 -12.48 24.08
CA SER A 43 -20.27 -11.68 25.16
C SER A 43 -21.78 -11.45 24.99
N GLY A 44 -22.28 -11.50 23.74
CA GLY A 44 -23.69 -11.42 23.42
C GLY A 44 -24.50 -12.70 23.72
N GLY A 45 -23.85 -13.78 24.21
CA GLY A 45 -24.52 -15.06 24.51
C GLY A 45 -24.97 -15.85 23.28
N GLY A 46 -24.57 -15.42 22.07
CA GLY A 46 -24.88 -16.06 20.80
C GLY A 46 -23.78 -17.01 20.31
N SER A 47 -24.11 -17.87 19.35
CA SER A 47 -23.09 -18.63 18.62
C SER A 47 -22.36 -17.70 17.65
N VAL A 48 -21.03 -17.63 17.77
CA VAL A 48 -20.20 -16.86 16.83
C VAL A 48 -20.15 -17.61 15.51
N ASN A 49 -20.57 -16.97 14.42
CA ASN A 49 -20.39 -17.51 13.08
C ASN A 49 -18.97 -17.18 12.59
N PRO A 50 -18.06 -18.17 12.41
CA PRO A 50 -16.69 -17.92 11.97
C PRO A 50 -16.63 -17.22 10.62
N MET A 51 -17.52 -17.57 9.68
CA MET A 51 -17.60 -16.89 8.38
C MET A 51 -17.92 -15.40 8.52
N ALA A 52 -18.77 -15.02 9.48
CA ALA A 52 -19.09 -13.61 9.67
C ALA A 52 -17.86 -12.83 10.18
N VAL A 53 -17.07 -13.42 11.07
CA VAL A 53 -15.82 -12.85 11.59
C VAL A 53 -14.76 -12.76 10.51
N GLY A 54 -14.55 -13.84 9.74
CA GLY A 54 -13.62 -13.86 8.62
C GLY A 54 -13.98 -12.82 7.54
N LEU A 55 -15.26 -12.74 7.13
CA LEU A 55 -15.71 -11.77 6.14
C LEU A 55 -15.59 -10.31 6.62
N THR A 56 -15.91 -10.03 7.88
CA THR A 56 -15.72 -8.67 8.44
C THR A 56 -14.24 -8.31 8.51
N GLY A 57 -13.39 -9.23 8.95
CA GLY A 57 -11.94 -9.06 8.92
C GLY A 57 -11.41 -8.80 7.51
N LEU A 58 -11.78 -9.63 6.53
CA LEU A 58 -11.35 -9.52 5.13
C LEU A 58 -11.85 -8.23 4.47
N SER A 59 -13.06 -7.78 4.80
CA SER A 59 -13.57 -6.47 4.37
C SER A 59 -12.70 -5.32 4.90
N GLY A 60 -12.25 -5.40 6.16
CA GLY A 60 -11.29 -4.48 6.75
C GLY A 60 -9.92 -4.55 6.07
N GLY A 61 -9.48 -5.75 5.67
CA GLY A 61 -8.27 -6.01 4.90
C GLY A 61 -8.25 -5.31 3.54
N ILE A 62 -9.38 -5.34 2.82
CA ILE A 62 -9.53 -4.62 1.54
C ILE A 62 -9.51 -3.10 1.78
N ALA A 63 -10.21 -2.62 2.81
CA ALA A 63 -10.25 -1.21 3.14
C ALA A 63 -8.86 -0.65 3.46
N ILE A 64 -8.07 -1.36 4.29
CA ILE A 64 -6.72 -0.92 4.63
C ILE A 64 -5.76 -1.01 3.45
N ALA A 65 -5.89 -2.02 2.59
CA ALA A 65 -5.09 -2.15 1.37
C ALA A 65 -5.28 -0.96 0.42
N LEU A 66 -6.53 -0.52 0.22
CA LEU A 66 -6.83 0.67 -0.58
C LEU A 66 -6.32 1.94 0.11
N SER A 67 -6.56 2.09 1.41
CA SER A 67 -6.09 3.25 2.19
C SER A 67 -4.56 3.42 2.10
N ASN A 68 -3.81 2.34 2.30
CA ASN A 68 -2.36 2.33 2.23
C ASN A 68 -1.82 2.55 0.81
N GLY A 69 -2.46 1.93 -0.19
CA GLY A 69 -2.11 2.16 -1.60
C GLY A 69 -2.27 3.62 -2.00
N PHE A 70 -3.47 4.19 -1.81
CA PHE A 70 -3.72 5.59 -2.15
C PHE A 70 -2.92 6.57 -1.28
N GLY A 71 -2.72 6.26 0.01
CA GLY A 71 -1.88 7.05 0.89
C GLY A 71 -0.43 7.13 0.40
N SER A 72 0.13 5.99 0.00
CA SER A 72 1.48 5.92 -0.59
C SER A 72 1.56 6.65 -1.93
N TYR A 73 0.52 6.52 -2.78
CA TYR A 73 0.46 7.22 -4.06
C TYR A 73 0.53 8.74 -3.88
N VAL A 74 -0.33 9.29 -3.01
CA VAL A 74 -0.41 10.73 -2.78
C VAL A 74 0.87 11.26 -2.13
N GLY A 75 1.41 10.53 -1.14
CA GLY A 75 2.66 10.91 -0.47
C GLY A 75 3.84 10.94 -1.43
N GLU A 76 4.04 9.87 -2.20
CA GLU A 76 5.15 9.77 -3.14
C GLU A 76 4.98 10.76 -4.31
N HIS A 77 3.75 11.02 -4.79
CA HIS A 77 3.52 12.04 -5.81
C HIS A 77 3.88 13.45 -5.35
N ALA A 78 3.59 13.77 -4.08
CA ALA A 78 3.96 15.06 -3.51
C ALA A 78 5.49 15.20 -3.38
N GLU A 79 6.17 14.13 -2.97
CA GLU A 79 7.62 14.11 -2.81
C GLU A 79 8.36 14.20 -4.15
N GLU A 80 8.00 13.36 -5.13
CA GLU A 80 8.56 13.42 -6.48
C GLU A 80 8.27 14.76 -7.16
N GLY A 81 7.07 15.32 -6.98
CA GLY A 81 6.74 16.66 -7.48
C GLY A 81 7.59 17.78 -6.87
N LYS A 82 7.97 17.65 -5.60
CA LYS A 82 8.91 18.57 -4.95
C LYS A 82 10.33 18.40 -5.50
N ILE A 83 10.81 17.16 -5.63
CA ILE A 83 12.14 16.85 -6.19
C ILE A 83 12.29 17.43 -7.59
N ILE A 84 11.28 17.29 -8.45
CA ILE A 84 11.30 17.85 -9.81
C ILE A 84 11.41 19.39 -9.76
N ARG A 85 10.62 20.06 -8.91
CA ARG A 85 10.68 21.53 -8.76
C ARG A 85 12.03 22.01 -8.23
N ASP A 86 12.58 21.31 -7.24
CA ASP A 86 13.89 21.64 -6.68
C ASP A 86 14.98 21.48 -7.75
N LEU A 87 14.89 20.43 -8.60
CA LEU A 87 15.81 20.21 -9.71
C LEU A 87 15.67 21.28 -10.81
N GLU A 88 14.45 21.67 -11.17
CA GLU A 88 14.18 22.75 -12.12
C GLU A 88 14.84 24.07 -11.68
N SER A 89 14.71 24.38 -10.38
CA SER A 89 15.31 25.56 -9.75
C SER A 89 16.85 25.51 -9.82
N GLN A 90 17.46 24.36 -9.44
CA GLN A 90 18.91 24.19 -9.46
C GLN A 90 19.51 24.23 -10.87
N MET A 91 18.78 23.79 -11.88
CA MET A 91 19.22 23.82 -13.27
C MET A 91 19.04 25.19 -13.94
N ILE A 92 18.54 26.20 -13.21
CA ILE A 92 18.26 27.56 -13.72
C ILE A 92 17.37 27.48 -14.98
N LEU A 93 16.44 26.52 -15.01
CA LEU A 93 15.51 26.38 -16.11
C LEU A 93 14.45 27.47 -15.99
N LYS A 94 14.73 28.65 -16.57
CA LYS A 94 13.81 29.80 -16.58
C LYS A 94 12.54 29.56 -17.41
N GLU A 95 12.59 28.65 -18.40
CA GLU A 95 11.49 28.42 -19.36
C GLU A 95 11.22 26.94 -19.69
N ARG A 96 12.07 26.00 -19.26
CA ARG A 96 11.94 24.57 -19.56
C ARG A 96 11.45 23.81 -18.34
N LYS A 97 10.27 23.23 -18.44
CA LYS A 97 9.77 22.29 -17.43
C LYS A 97 10.39 20.92 -17.68
N LEU A 98 10.62 20.15 -16.61
CA LEU A 98 11.01 18.74 -16.70
C LEU A 98 9.83 17.82 -17.09
N ASP A 99 8.68 18.40 -17.39
CA ASP A 99 7.49 17.71 -17.91
C ASP A 99 7.85 16.87 -19.16
N ASP A 100 7.34 15.64 -19.22
CA ASP A 100 7.61 14.65 -20.29
C ASP A 100 9.09 14.25 -20.51
N THR A 101 9.97 14.52 -19.55
CA THR A 101 11.33 13.96 -19.56
C THR A 101 11.36 12.51 -19.05
N VAL A 102 12.44 11.79 -19.36
CA VAL A 102 12.70 10.44 -18.82
C VAL A 102 12.65 10.43 -17.29
N ILE A 103 13.03 11.53 -16.64
CA ILE A 103 12.99 11.70 -15.18
C ILE A 103 11.54 11.73 -14.70
N HIS A 104 10.67 12.49 -15.38
CA HIS A 104 9.25 12.55 -15.05
C HIS A 104 8.52 11.22 -15.27
N GLU A 105 8.85 10.47 -16.32
CA GLU A 105 8.31 9.13 -16.56
C GLU A 105 8.74 8.13 -15.47
N GLN A 106 10.01 8.22 -15.02
CA GLN A 106 10.53 7.40 -13.91
C GLN A 106 9.86 7.74 -12.57
N ALA A 107 9.63 9.02 -12.30
CA ALA A 107 8.91 9.47 -11.11
C ALA A 107 7.48 8.92 -11.06
N LYS A 108 6.73 9.00 -12.18
CA LYS A 108 5.39 8.40 -12.28
C LYS A 108 5.41 6.90 -12.05
N TYR A 109 6.37 6.19 -12.63
CA TYR A 109 6.51 4.75 -12.45
C TYR A 109 6.82 4.38 -10.98
N ARG A 110 7.71 5.13 -10.31
CA ARG A 110 8.03 4.90 -8.90
C ARG A 110 6.82 5.09 -7.99
N VAL A 111 6.03 6.14 -8.23
CA VAL A 111 4.82 6.41 -7.46
C VAL A 111 3.76 5.33 -7.67
N PHE A 112 3.61 4.84 -8.91
CA PHE A 112 2.72 3.71 -9.18
C PHE A 112 3.20 2.42 -8.49
N MET A 113 4.51 2.16 -8.50
CA MET A 113 5.07 1.00 -7.82
C MET A 113 4.95 1.08 -6.30
N SER A 114 5.04 2.27 -5.68
CA SER A 114 4.85 2.44 -4.24
C SER A 114 3.40 2.15 -3.83
N MET A 115 2.42 2.64 -4.59
CA MET A 115 1.00 2.30 -4.42
C MET A 115 0.77 0.79 -4.47
N LEU A 116 1.30 0.14 -5.50
CA LEU A 116 1.06 -1.28 -5.75
C LEU A 116 1.74 -2.15 -4.69
N THR A 117 3.00 -1.87 -4.34
CA THR A 117 3.74 -2.59 -3.29
C THR A 117 3.06 -2.46 -1.93
N HIS A 118 2.74 -1.24 -1.51
CA HIS A 118 2.18 -1.01 -0.19
C HIS A 118 0.77 -1.63 -0.06
N GLY A 119 -0.12 -1.34 -1.01
CA GLY A 119 -1.49 -1.85 -0.99
C GLY A 119 -1.55 -3.39 -1.11
N SER A 120 -0.74 -3.99 -2.00
CA SER A 120 -0.72 -5.44 -2.14
C SER A 120 -0.09 -6.14 -0.92
N ALA A 121 0.93 -5.56 -0.31
CA ALA A 121 1.50 -6.09 0.93
C ALA A 121 0.48 -6.06 2.08
N SER A 122 -0.28 -4.97 2.21
CA SER A 122 -1.39 -4.88 3.17
C SER A 122 -2.48 -5.91 2.91
N PHE A 123 -2.87 -6.10 1.65
CA PHE A 123 -3.85 -7.13 1.30
C PHE A 123 -3.35 -8.54 1.63
N LEU A 124 -2.12 -8.88 1.27
CA LEU A 124 -1.53 -10.19 1.57
C LEU A 124 -1.36 -10.40 3.08
N GLY A 125 -0.93 -9.38 3.81
CA GLY A 125 -0.84 -9.41 5.27
C GLY A 125 -2.20 -9.64 5.93
N SER A 126 -3.24 -9.01 5.41
CA SER A 126 -4.61 -9.12 5.89
C SER A 126 -5.21 -10.53 5.73
N PHE A 127 -4.67 -11.35 4.84
CA PHE A 127 -5.12 -12.72 4.60
C PHE A 127 -4.70 -13.68 5.71
N ILE A 128 -3.52 -13.49 6.31
CA ILE A 128 -2.95 -14.41 7.31
C ILE A 128 -3.87 -14.55 8.54
N PRO A 129 -4.38 -13.46 9.14
CA PRO A 129 -5.29 -13.54 10.28
C PRO A 129 -6.68 -14.08 9.96
N SER A 130 -7.06 -14.12 8.68
CA SER A 130 -8.38 -14.58 8.25
C SER A 130 -8.46 -16.09 8.04
N ILE A 131 -7.33 -16.80 7.95
CA ILE A 131 -7.27 -18.27 7.77
C ILE A 131 -7.97 -19.09 8.87
N PRO A 132 -7.87 -18.75 10.18
CA PRO A 132 -8.46 -19.58 11.24
C PRO A 132 -9.99 -19.47 11.36
N PHE A 133 -10.65 -18.60 10.58
CA PHE A 133 -12.09 -18.37 10.59
C PHE A 133 -12.74 -18.87 9.29
#